data_AF-A0A9P6ZLK2-F1
#
_entry.id   AF-A0A9P6ZLK2-F1
#
_cell.length_a   1.000
_cell.length_b   1.000
_cell.length_c   1.000
_cell.angle_alpha   90.00
_cell.angle_beta   90.00
_cell.angle_gamma   90.00
#
_symmetry.space_group_name_H-M   'P 1'
#
loop_
_entity.id
_entity.type
_entity.pdbx_description
1 polymer ?
#
loop_
_entity_poly.entity_id
_entity_poly.type
_entity_poly.pdbx_seq_one_letter_code
_entity_poly.pdbx_strand_id
1 'polypeptide(L)'
;IDEKQWCPFRSCADFEFSEIALDAALNKHQIDALLNLILCISQGHTEITLKNEADLSKAWDNAAAELTPVCLNFDHHTHNVAQCVSHYLTVFET
;
A
#
# COMPACT_ATOMS: atom_id res chain seq x y z
N ILE A 1 37.54 4.65 10.82
CA ILE A 1 37.05 3.36 10.29
C ILE A 1 35.61 3.64 9.91
N ASP A 2 35.33 3.71 8.62
CA ASP A 2 33.98 3.95 8.10
C ASP A 2 33.28 2.59 8.11
N GLU A 3 32.74 2.23 9.27
CA GLU A 3 31.96 1.01 9.43
C GLU A 3 30.69 1.18 8.59
N LYS A 4 30.53 0.35 7.56
CA LYS A 4 29.31 0.26 6.74
C LYS A 4 28.08 0.38 7.65
N GLN A 5 27.33 1.47 7.51
CA GLN A 5 26.15 1.80 8.34
C GLN A 5 25.07 0.71 8.32
N TRP A 6 25.14 -0.23 7.39
CA TRP A 6 24.20 -1.33 7.20
C TRP A 6 24.61 -2.65 7.86
N CYS A 7 25.73 -2.74 8.59
CA CYS A 7 25.96 -3.91 9.46
C CYS A 7 24.92 -3.90 10.61
N PRO A 8 24.31 -5.04 11.00
CA PRO A 8 24.68 -6.42 10.71
C PRO A 8 23.99 -7.06 9.48
N PHE A 9 23.33 -6.28 8.63
CA PHE A 9 22.61 -6.80 7.47
C PHE A 9 23.57 -7.30 6.38
N ARG A 10 23.10 -8.30 5.61
CA ARG A 10 23.91 -8.94 4.55
C ARG A 10 24.07 -8.04 3.32
N SER A 11 23.13 -7.13 3.10
CA SER A 11 23.17 -6.16 2.00
C SER A 11 22.56 -4.82 2.41
N CYS A 12 22.87 -3.77 1.64
CA CYS A 12 22.23 -2.46 1.81
C CYS A 12 20.71 -2.54 1.55
N ALA A 13 20.29 -3.35 0.59
CA ALA A 13 18.88 -3.57 0.28
C ALA A 13 18.12 -4.23 1.44
N ASP A 14 18.73 -5.20 2.14
CA ASP A 14 18.13 -5.80 3.33
C ASP A 14 17.95 -4.78 4.46
N PHE A 15 18.92 -3.86 4.61
CA PHE A 15 18.85 -2.78 5.58
C PHE A 15 17.74 -1.79 5.22
N GLU A 16 17.74 -1.24 4.01
CA GLU A 16 16.72 -0.29 3.54
C GLU A 16 15.30 -0.90 3.62
N PHE A 17 15.13 -2.14 3.20
CA PHE A 17 13.85 -2.84 3.33
C PHE A 17 13.43 -2.97 4.81
N SER A 18 14.38 -3.27 5.71
CA SER A 18 14.08 -3.38 7.14
C SER A 18 13.71 -2.03 7.78
N GLU A 19 14.32 -0.92 7.33
CA GLU A 19 13.97 0.42 7.79
C GLU A 19 12.55 0.78 7.35
N ILE A 20 12.19 0.51 6.09
CA ILE A 20 10.83 0.72 5.58
C ILE A 20 9.82 -0.15 6.33
N ALA A 21 10.14 -1.42 6.58
CA ALA A 21 9.26 -2.32 7.31
C ALA A 21 9.04 -1.88 8.76
N LEU A 22 10.08 -1.34 9.41
CA LEU A 22 9.99 -0.80 10.76
C LEU A 22 9.19 0.50 10.80
N ASP A 23 9.48 1.44 9.90
CA ASP A 23 8.79 2.74 9.79
C ASP A 23 7.30 2.58 9.52
N ALA A 24 6.93 1.65 8.60
CA ALA A 24 5.54 1.32 8.29
C ALA A 24 4.91 0.32 9.27
N ALA A 25 5.58 -0.03 10.37
CA ALA A 25 5.12 -0.99 11.38
C ALA A 25 4.58 -2.32 10.80
N LEU A 26 5.22 -2.82 9.75
CA LEU A 26 4.76 -4.01 9.04
C LEU A 26 4.80 -5.24 9.94
N ASN A 27 3.71 -6.00 9.94
CA ASN A 27 3.68 -7.29 10.62
C ASN A 27 4.36 -8.38 9.78
N LYS A 28 4.63 -9.53 10.41
CA LYS A 28 5.30 -10.68 9.78
C LYS A 28 4.65 -11.08 8.44
N HIS A 29 3.32 -11.12 8.38
CA HIS A 29 2.61 -11.52 7.16
C HIS A 29 2.83 -10.51 6.02
N GLN A 30 2.79 -9.20 6.33
CA GLN A 30 3.07 -8.14 5.35
C GLN A 30 4.52 -8.20 4.85
N ILE A 31 5.48 -8.45 5.74
CA ILE A 31 6.90 -8.64 5.39
C ILE A 31 7.06 -9.82 4.41
N ASP A 32 6.52 -10.99 4.76
CA ASP A 32 6.61 -12.19 3.91
C ASP A 32 5.94 -11.97 2.54
N ALA A 33 4.80 -11.27 2.51
CA ALA A 33 4.09 -10.95 1.27
C ALA A 33 4.89 -10.00 0.36
N LEU A 34 5.51 -8.95 0.91
CA LEU A 34 6.34 -8.02 0.14
C LEU A 34 7.60 -8.68 -0.41
N LEU A 35 8.30 -9.50 0.38
CA LEU A 35 9.47 -10.25 -0.08
C LEU A 35 9.13 -11.19 -1.24
N ASN A 36 7.98 -11.89 -1.16
CA ASN A 36 7.50 -12.73 -2.25
C ASN A 36 7.15 -11.91 -3.51
N LEU A 37 6.52 -10.74 -3.35
CA LEU A 37 6.21 -9.86 -4.47
C LEU A 37 7.48 -9.37 -5.17
N ILE A 38 8.48 -8.91 -4.41
CA ILE A 38 9.79 -8.50 -4.93
C ILE A 38 10.48 -9.66 -5.66
N LEU A 39 10.43 -10.87 -5.11
CA LEU A 39 10.96 -12.06 -5.76
C LEU A 39 10.28 -12.31 -7.11
N CYS A 40 8.94 -12.29 -7.17
CA CYS A 40 8.19 -12.46 -8.41
C CYS A 40 8.52 -11.39 -9.45
N ILE A 41 8.69 -10.13 -9.04
CA ILE A 41 9.09 -9.03 -9.92
C ILE A 41 10.51 -9.27 -10.46
N SER A 42 11.46 -9.64 -9.60
CA SER A 42 12.84 -9.90 -10.02
C SER A 42 12.97 -11.09 -10.99
N GLN A 43 12.04 -12.05 -10.91
CA GLN A 43 11.94 -13.19 -11.83
C GLN A 43 11.19 -12.85 -13.12
N GLY A 44 10.59 -11.66 -13.23
CA GLY A 44 9.81 -11.22 -14.38
C GLY A 44 8.42 -11.85 -14.48
N HIS A 45 7.90 -12.45 -13.40
CA HIS A 45 6.58 -13.07 -13.38
C HIS A 45 5.43 -12.06 -13.22
N THR A 46 5.72 -10.87 -12.69
CA THR A 46 4.75 -9.80 -12.47
C THR A 46 5.44 -8.45 -12.52
N GLU A 47 4.66 -7.38 -12.63
CA GLU A 47 5.12 -6.00 -12.56
C GLU A 47 4.23 -5.16 -11.64
N ILE A 48 4.82 -4.14 -11.01
CA ILE A 48 4.09 -3.04 -10.38
C ILE A 48 4.24 -1.84 -11.31
N THR A 49 3.12 -1.31 -11.80
CA THR A 49 3.10 -0.18 -12.74
C THR A 49 2.97 1.18 -12.04
N LEU A 50 2.66 1.18 -10.74
CA LEU A 50 2.57 2.37 -9.89
C LEU A 50 3.96 2.96 -9.66
N LYS A 51 4.13 4.27 -9.87
CA LYS A 51 5.44 4.94 -9.77
C LYS A 51 5.59 5.81 -8.53
N ASN A 52 4.50 6.16 -7.88
CA ASN A 52 4.45 7.06 -6.73
C ASN A 52 3.11 6.92 -6.00
N GLU A 53 2.96 7.63 -4.88
CA GLU A 53 1.74 7.66 -4.08
C GLU A 53 0.53 8.20 -4.87
N ALA A 54 0.69 9.19 -5.74
CA ALA A 54 -0.43 9.73 -6.53
C ALA A 54 -1.00 8.71 -7.53
N ASP A 55 -0.16 7.86 -8.12
CA ASP A 55 -0.63 6.74 -8.95
C ASP A 55 -1.45 5.74 -8.13
N LEU A 56 -1.01 5.46 -6.90
CA LEU A 56 -1.69 4.54 -5.98
C LEU A 56 -3.04 5.11 -5.53
N SER A 57 -3.07 6.37 -5.09
CA SER A 57 -4.29 7.07 -4.69
C SER A 57 -5.29 7.15 -5.84
N LYS A 58 -4.84 7.46 -7.06
CA LYS A 58 -5.69 7.42 -8.25
C LYS A 58 -6.23 6.02 -8.55
N ALA A 59 -5.41 4.98 -8.38
CA ALA A 59 -5.87 3.60 -8.58
C ALA A 59 -6.97 3.23 -7.57
N TRP A 60 -6.87 3.69 -6.32
CA TRP A 60 -7.92 3.53 -5.32
C TRP A 60 -9.18 4.32 -5.63
N ASP A 61 -9.06 5.59 -6.04
CA ASP A 61 -10.21 6.42 -6.43
C ASP A 61 -11.00 5.76 -7.57
N ASN A 62 -10.29 5.25 -8.58
CA ASN A 62 -10.92 4.51 -9.68
C ASN A 62 -11.62 3.24 -9.19
N ALA A 63 -10.96 2.46 -8.32
CA ALA A 63 -11.57 1.26 -7.74
C ALA A 63 -12.82 1.59 -6.91
N ALA A 64 -12.79 2.68 -6.15
CA ALA A 64 -13.93 3.15 -5.37
C ALA A 64 -15.09 3.62 -6.26
N ALA A 65 -14.80 4.27 -7.38
CA ALA A 65 -15.81 4.69 -8.35
C ALA A 65 -16.52 3.48 -9.00
N GLU A 66 -15.79 2.43 -9.34
CA GLU A 66 -16.34 1.19 -9.90
C GLU A 66 -17.17 0.39 -8.89
N LEU A 67 -16.76 0.42 -7.61
CA LEU A 67 -17.46 -0.28 -6.53
C LEU A 67 -18.66 0.49 -5.97
N THR A 68 -18.80 1.77 -6.30
CA THR A 68 -20.00 2.54 -5.97
C THR A 68 -21.08 2.15 -6.97
N PRO A 69 -22.13 1.40 -6.57
CA PRO A 69 -23.28 1.22 -7.43
C PRO A 69 -23.78 2.63 -7.77
N VAL A 70 -24.23 2.85 -9.00
CA VAL A 70 -24.83 4.11 -9.45
C VAL A 70 -26.12 4.37 -8.66
N CYS A 71 -26.01 4.68 -7.37
CA CYS A 71 -27.06 5.24 -6.54
C CYS A 71 -26.99 6.76 -6.67
N LEU A 72 -26.95 7.23 -7.92
CA LEU A 72 -27.32 8.60 -8.30
C LEU A 72 -28.73 8.63 -8.88
N ASN A 73 -29.57 7.68 -8.52
CA ASN A 73 -31.01 7.80 -8.69
C ASN A 73 -31.70 7.31 -7.41
N PHE A 74 -32.53 8.20 -6.87
CA PHE A 74 -33.56 8.00 -5.83
C PHE A 74 -33.19 8.29 -4.36
N ASP A 75 -33.67 9.48 -3.95
CA ASP A 75 -34.51 9.75 -2.78
C ASP A 75 -33.86 10.16 -1.43
N HIS A 76 -33.90 11.48 -1.22
CA HIS A 76 -34.28 12.26 -0.02
C HIS A 76 -34.05 11.76 1.43
N HIS A 77 -33.20 10.77 1.70
CA HIS A 77 -32.73 10.50 3.07
C HIS A 77 -31.24 10.18 3.12
N THR A 78 -30.45 11.24 2.97
CA THR A 78 -29.00 11.26 3.15
C THR A 78 -28.63 11.07 4.61
N HIS A 79 -28.23 9.85 5.00
CA HIS A 79 -27.45 9.66 6.22
C HIS A 79 -26.30 8.65 6.13
N ASN A 80 -26.08 7.96 5.00
CA ASN A 80 -25.14 6.83 4.95
C ASN A 80 -24.04 6.85 3.87
N VAL A 81 -23.88 7.91 3.07
CA VAL A 81 -22.81 7.94 2.04
C VAL A 81 -21.44 8.28 2.63
N ALA A 82 -21.40 9.10 3.69
CA ALA A 82 -20.15 9.49 4.35
C ALA A 82 -19.47 8.35 5.13
N GLN A 83 -20.22 7.31 5.54
CA GLN A 83 -19.66 6.22 6.35
C GLN A 83 -18.80 5.24 5.56
N CYS A 84 -19.13 4.94 4.29
CA CYS A 84 -18.30 4.05 3.48
C CYS A 84 -16.95 4.69 3.15
N VAL A 85 -16.92 5.97 2.75
CA VAL A 85 -15.67 6.67 2.43
C VAL A 85 -14.81 6.89 3.68
N SER A 86 -15.44 7.18 4.83
CA SER A 86 -14.73 7.41 6.09
C SER A 86 -14.07 6.15 6.69
N HIS A 87 -14.61 4.95 6.45
CA HIS A 87 -13.98 3.71 6.91
C HIS A 87 -12.74 3.35 6.08
N TYR A 88 -12.70 3.72 4.79
CA TYR A 88 -11.56 3.45 3.92
C TYR A 88 -10.41 4.45 4.12
N LEU A 89 -10.70 5.73 4.37
CA LEU A 89 -9.68 6.75 4.65
C LEU A 89 -8.98 6.54 6.00
N THR A 90 -9.67 5.99 7.00
CA THR A 90 -9.08 5.72 8.33
C THR A 90 -8.05 4.59 8.33
N VAL A 91 -7.97 3.77 7.28
CA VAL A 91 -6.94 2.73 7.13
C VAL A 91 -5.59 3.34 6.69
N PHE A 92 -5.58 4.58 6.18
CA PHE A 92 -4.36 5.24 5.67
C PHE A 92 -3.79 6.34 6.58
N GLU A 93 -4.49 6.73 7.66
CA GLU A 93 -4.04 7.78 8.59
C GLU A 93 -3.42 7.26 9.92
N THR A 94 -3.04 5.97 10.00
CA THR A 94 -2.33 5.40 11.16
C THR A 94 -0.95 4.91 10.79
#